data_AF-A0A7X2SSR8-F1
#
_entry.id   AF-A0A7X2SSR8-F1
#
_cell.length_a   1.000
_cell.length_b   1.000
_cell.length_c   1.000
_cell.angle_alpha   90.00
_cell.angle_beta   90.00
_cell.angle_gamma   90.00
#
_symmetry.space_group_name_H-M   'P 1'
#
loop_
_entity.id
_entity.type
_entity.pdbx_description
1 polymer ?
#
loop_
_entity_poly.entity_id
_entity_poly.type
_entity_poly.pdbx_seq_one_letter_code
_entity_poly.pdbx_strand_id
1 'polypeptide(L)'
;MGRNKGDGYVHYLAEIAPKPPFHQLMMNGYYKLIDNKLIFLLFIAIMLDIGTGLLKSLVQKSTQGKPHSTKGIIGVLKHMTVFFSIVVIYPYFDIQGLSVYVDSFVLAVISTYAISIAENWGQAKLPGYQYLSKYLAKLQDDYDGRTNSEKLTDILNELKKEHRK
;
A
#
# COMPACT_ATOMS: atom_id res chain seq x y z
N MET A 1 18.52 -48.58 -7.70
CA MET A 1 17.77 -47.38 -7.29
C MET A 1 16.98 -47.68 -6.01
N GLY A 2 17.61 -47.51 -4.85
CA GLY A 2 16.95 -47.68 -3.55
C GLY A 2 16.39 -46.35 -3.10
N ARG A 3 15.06 -46.19 -3.08
CA ARG A 3 14.40 -45.08 -2.37
C ARG A 3 14.79 -45.18 -0.90
N ASN A 4 15.39 -44.13 -0.36
CA ASN A 4 15.86 -44.08 1.01
C ASN A 4 14.64 -44.21 1.95
N LYS A 5 14.53 -45.34 2.66
CA LYS A 5 13.40 -45.60 3.56
C LYS A 5 13.34 -44.62 4.73
N GLY A 6 14.44 -43.91 5.03
CA GLY A 6 14.54 -42.90 6.08
C GLY A 6 13.61 -41.70 5.86
N ASP A 7 13.39 -41.27 4.62
CA ASP A 7 12.60 -40.06 4.33
C ASP A 7 11.12 -40.23 4.71
N GLY A 8 10.60 -41.46 4.58
CA GLY A 8 9.22 -41.78 4.98
C GLY A 8 9.01 -41.62 6.48
N TYR A 9 9.92 -42.15 7.32
CA TYR A 9 9.78 -42.09 8.77
C TYR A 9 9.83 -40.65 9.31
N VAL A 10 10.66 -39.77 8.72
CA VAL A 10 10.75 -38.36 9.17
C VAL A 10 9.45 -37.61 8.87
N HIS A 11 8.81 -37.87 7.72
CA HIS A 11 7.51 -37.31 7.39
C HIS A 11 6.37 -37.85 8.27
N TYR A 12 6.34 -39.17 8.52
CA TYR A 12 5.35 -39.78 9.42
C TYR A 12 5.48 -39.28 10.86
N LEU A 13 6.71 -39.12 11.38
CA LEU A 13 6.96 -38.63 12.75
C LEU A 13 6.57 -37.15 12.93
N ALA A 14 6.61 -36.33 11.88
CA ALA A 14 6.15 -34.95 11.92
C ALA A 14 4.62 -34.82 12.00
N GLU A 15 3.88 -35.82 11.50
CA GLU A 15 2.42 -35.83 11.47
C GLU A 15 1.79 -36.23 12.82
N ILE A 16 2.54 -36.97 13.66
CA ILE A 16 2.11 -37.41 15.01
C ILE A 16 2.45 -36.40 16.12
N ALA A 17 3.26 -35.38 15.83
CA ALA A 17 3.52 -34.33 16.80
C ALA A 17 2.24 -33.48 16.99
N PRO A 18 1.80 -33.21 18.24
CA PRO A 18 0.64 -32.38 18.47
C PRO A 18 0.89 -30.99 17.87
N LYS A 19 0.03 -30.55 16.95
CA LYS A 19 0.10 -29.21 16.36
C LYS A 19 0.10 -28.18 17.51
N PRO A 20 1.05 -27.23 17.55
CA PRO A 20 1.08 -26.24 18.62
C PRO A 20 -0.24 -25.45 18.63
N PRO A 21 -0.68 -24.99 19.82
CA PRO A 21 -1.92 -24.25 19.93
C PRO A 21 -1.86 -22.94 19.11
N PHE A 22 -3.01 -22.49 18.62
CA PHE A 22 -3.11 -21.40 17.66
C PHE A 22 -2.39 -20.11 18.09
N HIS A 23 -2.43 -19.76 19.37
CA HIS A 23 -1.73 -18.58 19.88
C HIS A 23 -0.20 -18.66 19.71
N GLN A 24 0.41 -19.85 19.81
CA GLN A 24 1.84 -20.03 19.55
C GLN A 24 2.16 -19.90 18.05
N LEU A 25 1.28 -20.42 17.19
CA LEU A 25 1.40 -20.24 15.74
C LEU A 25 1.33 -18.75 15.37
N MET A 26 0.40 -17.99 15.97
CA MET A 26 0.31 -16.54 15.79
C MET A 26 1.58 -15.83 16.23
N MET A 27 2.11 -16.13 17.43
CA MET A 27 3.36 -15.53 17.91
C MET A 27 4.53 -15.81 16.97
N ASN A 28 4.68 -17.05 16.51
CA ASN A 28 5.69 -17.41 15.52
C ASN A 28 5.50 -16.64 14.21
N GLY A 29 4.25 -16.48 13.75
CA GLY A 29 3.93 -15.69 12.57
C GLY A 29 4.34 -14.23 12.70
N TYR A 30 4.16 -13.61 13.87
CA TYR A 30 4.66 -12.24 14.12
C TYR A 30 6.18 -12.14 14.08
N TYR A 31 6.91 -13.11 14.65
CA TYR A 31 8.39 -13.12 14.57
C TYR A 31 8.89 -13.18 13.13
N LYS A 32 8.24 -13.97 12.26
CA LYS A 32 8.58 -14.04 10.84
C LYS A 32 8.41 -12.70 10.10
N LEU A 33 7.54 -11.81 10.56
CA LEU A 33 7.35 -10.51 9.91
C LEU A 33 8.59 -9.61 10.03
N ILE A 34 9.43 -9.80 11.05
CA ILE A 34 10.66 -9.01 11.26
C ILE A 34 11.63 -9.21 10.08
N ASP A 35 11.74 -10.44 9.58
CA ASP A 35 12.61 -10.80 8.45
C ASP A 35 11.88 -10.77 7.09
N ASN A 36 10.61 -10.36 7.06
CA ASN A 36 9.84 -10.29 5.83
C ASN A 36 10.23 -9.02 5.05
N LYS A 37 10.97 -9.22 3.96
CA LYS A 37 11.44 -8.14 3.07
C LYS A 37 10.31 -7.25 2.53
N LEU A 38 9.14 -7.81 2.28
CA LEU A 38 8.01 -7.07 1.74
C LEU A 38 7.39 -6.15 2.80
N ILE A 39 7.26 -6.63 4.04
CA ILE A 39 6.82 -5.81 5.18
C ILE A 39 7.86 -4.72 5.50
N PHE A 40 9.15 -5.04 5.42
CA PHE A 40 10.21 -4.05 5.59
C PHE A 40 10.16 -2.97 4.49
N LEU A 41 9.95 -3.36 3.23
CA LEU A 41 9.76 -2.43 2.12
C LEU A 41 8.54 -1.52 2.34
N LEU A 42 7.42 -2.09 2.80
CA LEU A 42 6.23 -1.33 3.18
C LEU A 42 6.55 -0.30 4.27
N PHE A 43 7.27 -0.69 5.32
CA PHE A 43 7.70 0.21 6.38
C PHE A 43 8.51 1.39 5.82
N ILE A 44 9.50 1.12 4.97
CA ILE A 44 10.30 2.17 4.33
C ILE A 44 9.44 3.09 3.46
N ALA A 45 8.52 2.54 2.66
CA ALA A 45 7.61 3.33 1.83
C ALA A 45 6.75 4.28 2.69
N ILE A 46 6.19 3.79 3.80
CA ILE A 46 5.40 4.62 4.72
C ILE A 46 6.25 5.72 5.36
N MET A 47 7.48 5.41 5.80
CA MET A 47 8.37 6.40 6.39
C MET A 47 8.73 7.51 5.37
N LEU A 48 9.00 7.13 4.12
CA LEU A 48 9.25 8.08 3.04
C LEU A 48 8.02 8.93 2.74
N ASP A 49 6.81 8.35 2.73
CA ASP A 49 5.59 9.10 2.46
C ASP A 49 5.28 10.11 3.56
N ILE A 50 5.41 9.71 4.83
CA ILE A 50 5.29 10.63 5.97
C ILE A 50 6.34 11.75 5.85
N GLY A 51 7.61 11.39 5.59
CA GLY A 51 8.70 12.36 5.48
C GLY A 51 8.47 13.38 4.35
N THR A 52 8.11 12.89 3.15
CA THR A 52 7.83 13.75 2.00
C THR A 52 6.57 14.61 2.20
N GLY A 53 5.54 14.07 2.83
CA GLY A 53 4.33 14.82 3.21
C GLY A 53 4.63 15.95 4.21
N LEU A 54 5.51 15.69 5.19
CA LEU A 54 5.97 16.71 6.13
C LEU A 54 6.80 17.79 5.41
N LEU A 55 7.75 17.41 4.56
CA LEU A 55 8.57 18.34 3.77
C LEU A 55 7.70 19.26 2.89
N LYS A 56 6.76 18.68 2.14
CA LYS A 56 5.75 19.44 1.38
C LYS A 56 5.02 20.43 2.26
N SER A 57 4.57 20.01 3.44
CA SER A 57 3.85 20.89 4.36
C SER A 57 4.72 22.06 4.85
N LEU A 58 6.02 21.86 5.02
CA LEU A 58 6.96 22.91 5.44
C LEU A 58 7.20 23.92 4.31
N VAL A 59 7.43 23.45 3.08
CA VAL A 59 7.63 24.29 1.89
C VAL A 59 6.37 25.10 1.55
N GLN A 60 5.17 24.52 1.72
CA GLN A 60 3.93 25.26 1.53
C GLN A 60 3.68 26.28 2.65
N LYS A 61 4.05 25.97 3.90
CA LYS A 61 3.94 26.90 5.05
C LYS A 61 4.84 28.12 4.93
N SER A 62 6.06 28.00 4.40
CA SER A 62 6.91 29.17 4.13
C SER A 62 6.27 30.14 3.13
N THR A 63 5.22 29.71 2.44
CA THR A 63 4.51 30.50 1.42
C THR A 63 3.14 31.01 1.89
N GLN A 64 2.45 30.35 2.84
CA GLN A 64 1.04 30.67 3.19
C GLN A 64 0.68 30.75 4.70
N GLY A 65 1.65 30.74 5.62
CA GLY A 65 1.36 30.95 7.05
C GLY A 65 0.89 29.70 7.82
N LYS A 66 0.53 29.91 9.10
CA LYS A 66 0.79 29.05 10.29
C LYS A 66 0.60 27.51 10.18
N PRO A 67 1.43 26.73 10.91
CA PRO A 67 1.34 25.26 10.95
C PRO A 67 0.04 24.74 11.59
N HIS A 68 -0.73 23.92 10.84
CA HIS A 68 -1.86 23.18 11.42
C HIS A 68 -1.40 21.78 11.89
N SER A 69 -0.80 21.71 13.07
CA SER A 69 -0.25 20.46 13.68
C SER A 69 -1.25 19.29 13.68
N THR A 70 -2.54 19.57 13.88
CA THR A 70 -3.62 18.58 13.84
C THR A 70 -3.69 17.80 12.53
N LYS A 71 -3.47 18.45 11.38
CA LYS A 71 -3.50 17.78 10.07
C LYS A 71 -2.31 16.81 9.93
N GLY A 72 -1.16 17.17 10.48
CA GLY A 72 0.04 16.32 10.49
C GLY A 72 -0.17 15.05 11.32
N ILE A 73 -0.68 15.19 12.55
CA ILE A 73 -0.97 14.04 13.43
C ILE A 73 -2.02 13.10 12.80
N ILE A 74 -3.10 13.66 12.25
CA ILE A 74 -4.12 12.85 11.56
C ILE A 74 -3.52 12.10 10.36
N GLY A 75 -2.62 12.73 9.60
CA GLY A 75 -1.90 12.08 8.52
C GLY A 75 -1.10 10.88 9.00
N VAL A 76 -0.22 11.08 10.00
CA VAL A 76 0.59 10.00 10.58
C VAL A 76 -0.28 8.86 11.09
N LEU A 77 -1.37 9.16 11.80
CA LEU A 77 -2.28 8.12 12.31
C LEU A 77 -2.90 7.29 11.17
N LYS A 78 -3.28 7.89 10.04
CA LYS A 78 -3.77 7.14 8.88
C LYS A 78 -2.74 6.14 8.36
N HIS A 79 -1.48 6.55 8.23
CA HIS A 79 -0.40 5.67 7.80
C HIS A 79 -0.15 4.53 8.80
N MET A 80 -0.14 4.85 10.08
CA MET A 80 0.03 3.84 11.14
C MET A 80 -1.13 2.84 11.16
N THR A 81 -2.38 3.29 10.96
CA THR A 81 -3.53 2.39 10.89
C THR A 81 -3.39 1.37 9.76
N VAL A 82 -2.95 1.79 8.57
CA VAL A 82 -2.72 0.87 7.44
C VAL A 82 -1.62 -0.14 7.79
N PHE A 83 -0.49 0.31 8.32
CA PHE A 83 0.62 -0.55 8.69
C PHE A 83 0.22 -1.59 9.75
N PHE A 84 -0.38 -1.15 10.86
CA PHE A 84 -0.76 -2.05 11.95
C PHE A 84 -1.85 -3.03 11.53
N SER A 85 -2.79 -2.63 10.66
CA SER A 85 -3.80 -3.54 10.11
C SER A 85 -3.15 -4.71 9.37
N ILE A 86 -2.14 -4.42 8.54
CA ILE A 86 -1.39 -5.45 7.80
C ILE A 86 -0.62 -6.34 8.77
N VAL A 87 0.10 -5.77 9.75
CA VAL A 87 0.88 -6.54 10.74
C VAL A 87 -0.01 -7.50 11.53
N VAL A 88 -1.21 -7.09 11.92
CA VAL A 88 -2.16 -7.93 12.67
C VAL A 88 -2.75 -9.06 11.80
N ILE A 89 -3.07 -8.76 10.53
CA ILE A 89 -3.77 -9.69 9.65
C ILE A 89 -2.80 -10.69 9.00
N TYR A 90 -1.57 -10.29 8.68
CA TYR A 90 -0.65 -11.10 7.89
C TYR A 90 -0.40 -12.50 8.51
N PRO A 91 -0.04 -12.63 9.80
CA PRO A 91 0.24 -13.94 10.40
C PRO A 91 -0.94 -14.91 10.29
N TYR A 92 -2.17 -14.39 10.40
CA TYR A 92 -3.38 -15.20 10.28
C TYR A 92 -3.46 -15.87 8.90
N PHE A 93 -3.26 -15.11 7.83
CA PHE A 93 -3.29 -15.64 6.46
C PHE A 93 -2.08 -16.53 6.16
N ASP A 94 -0.89 -16.21 6.66
CA ASP A 94 0.31 -17.04 6.51
C ASP A 94 0.12 -18.44 7.11
N ILE A 95 -0.44 -18.53 8.32
CA ILE A 95 -0.71 -19.80 9.00
C ILE A 95 -1.71 -20.67 8.21
N GLN A 96 -2.60 -20.07 7.44
CA GLN A 96 -3.56 -20.76 6.58
C GLN A 96 -2.98 -21.10 5.18
N GLY A 97 -1.73 -20.74 4.89
CA GLY A 97 -1.12 -20.93 3.57
C GLY A 97 -1.63 -19.94 2.51
N LEU A 98 -2.20 -18.81 2.92
CA LEU A 98 -2.83 -17.80 2.07
C LEU A 98 -1.99 -16.51 1.98
N SER A 99 -0.69 -16.58 2.27
CA SER A 99 0.21 -15.42 2.28
C SER A 99 0.27 -14.68 0.94
N VAL A 100 0.12 -15.38 -0.19
CA VAL A 100 0.13 -14.78 -1.54
C VAL A 100 -0.91 -13.67 -1.73
N TYR A 101 -2.08 -13.79 -1.09
CA TYR A 101 -3.12 -12.77 -1.16
C TYR A 101 -2.73 -11.51 -0.38
N VAL A 102 -2.11 -11.70 0.78
CA VAL A 102 -1.60 -10.58 1.58
C VAL A 102 -0.41 -9.93 0.91
N ASP A 103 0.50 -10.70 0.32
CA ASP A 103 1.65 -10.16 -0.44
C ASP A 103 1.19 -9.28 -1.60
N SER A 104 0.19 -9.76 -2.36
CA SER A 104 -0.40 -9.01 -3.46
C SER A 104 -1.03 -7.70 -2.98
N PHE A 105 -1.76 -7.75 -1.86
CA PHE A 105 -2.33 -6.57 -1.23
C PHE A 105 -1.25 -5.60 -0.75
N VAL A 106 -0.20 -6.08 -0.10
CA VAL A 106 0.92 -5.25 0.38
C VAL A 106 1.65 -4.59 -0.79
N LEU A 107 1.87 -5.29 -1.90
CA LEU A 107 2.45 -4.69 -3.12
C LEU A 107 1.57 -3.58 -3.70
N ALA A 108 0.25 -3.77 -3.71
CA ALA A 108 -0.69 -2.72 -4.12
C ALA A 108 -0.59 -1.49 -3.19
N VAL A 109 -0.54 -1.71 -1.87
CA VAL A 109 -0.37 -0.63 -0.88
C VAL A 109 0.99 0.08 -1.01
N ILE A 110 2.07 -0.66 -1.28
CA ILE A 110 3.39 -0.05 -1.56
C ILE A 110 3.30 0.85 -2.80
N SER A 111 2.58 0.40 -3.83
CA SER A 111 2.40 1.18 -5.06
C SER A 111 1.63 2.49 -4.80
N THR A 112 0.61 2.47 -3.94
CA THR A 112 -0.09 3.71 -3.56
C THR A 112 0.80 4.66 -2.77
N TYR A 113 1.66 4.13 -1.89
CA TYR A 113 2.67 4.96 -1.21
C TYR A 113 3.71 5.53 -2.17
N ALA A 114 4.15 4.78 -3.17
CA ALA A 114 5.06 5.30 -4.20
C ALA A 114 4.44 6.48 -4.97
N ILE A 115 3.15 6.42 -5.29
CA ILE A 115 2.41 7.53 -5.92
C ILE A 115 2.33 8.74 -4.97
N SER A 116 1.95 8.54 -3.71
CA SER A 116 1.85 9.62 -2.71
C SER A 116 3.19 10.32 -2.46
N ILE A 117 4.28 9.54 -2.36
CA ILE A 117 5.65 10.07 -2.27
C ILE A 117 5.95 10.95 -3.48
N ALA A 118 5.62 10.46 -4.69
CA ALA A 118 5.88 11.17 -5.92
C ALA A 118 5.11 12.50 -6.02
N GLU A 119 3.83 12.49 -5.63
CA GLU A 119 3.00 13.70 -5.55
C GLU A 119 3.56 14.70 -4.53
N ASN A 120 3.93 14.23 -3.34
CA ASN A 120 4.48 15.08 -2.28
C ASN A 120 5.82 15.69 -2.70
N TRP A 121 6.68 14.91 -3.37
CA TRP A 121 7.95 15.36 -3.96
C TRP A 121 7.73 16.43 -5.03
N GLY A 122 6.74 16.20 -5.90
CA GLY A 122 6.36 17.12 -6.97
C GLY A 122 5.86 18.47 -6.45
N GLN A 123 4.95 18.44 -5.49
CA GLN A 123 4.38 19.66 -4.89
C GLN A 123 5.38 20.44 -4.05
N ALA A 124 6.37 19.77 -3.47
CA ALA A 124 7.50 20.40 -2.79
C ALA A 124 8.53 21.01 -3.77
N LYS A 125 8.37 20.81 -5.09
CA LYS A 125 9.30 21.26 -6.15
C LYS A 125 10.75 20.83 -5.90
N LEU A 126 10.94 19.65 -5.33
CA LEU A 126 12.26 19.10 -5.05
C LEU A 126 13.00 18.77 -6.37
N PRO A 127 14.35 18.72 -6.37
CA PRO A 127 15.12 18.39 -7.57
C PRO A 127 14.61 17.14 -8.27
N GLY A 128 14.53 17.19 -9.60
CA GLY A 128 14.02 16.08 -10.42
C GLY A 128 12.50 15.97 -10.56
N TYR A 129 11.71 16.86 -9.92
CA TYR A 129 10.25 16.78 -9.98
C TYR A 129 9.64 16.81 -11.40
N GLN A 130 10.31 17.49 -12.34
CA GLN A 130 9.82 17.65 -13.72
C GLN A 130 9.76 16.33 -14.51
N TYR A 131 10.57 15.35 -14.13
CA TYR A 131 10.51 14.01 -14.70
C TYR A 131 9.30 13.26 -14.16
N LEU A 132 9.07 13.37 -12.85
CA LEU A 132 8.00 12.67 -12.14
C LEU A 132 6.60 13.18 -12.51
N SER A 133 6.45 14.50 -12.68
CA SER A 133 5.19 15.11 -13.09
C SER A 133 4.72 14.64 -14.47
N LYS A 134 5.64 14.32 -15.39
CA LYS A 134 5.29 13.79 -16.71
C LYS A 134 4.77 12.35 -16.64
N TYR A 135 5.33 11.52 -15.76
CA TYR A 135 4.85 10.14 -15.55
C TYR A 135 3.51 10.11 -14.82
N LEU A 136 3.34 10.93 -13.78
CA LEU A 136 2.08 11.04 -13.05
C LEU A 136 0.97 11.63 -13.91
N ALA A 137 1.22 12.69 -14.69
CA ALA A 137 0.24 13.25 -15.62
C ALA A 137 -0.21 12.23 -16.66
N LYS A 138 0.70 11.40 -17.18
CA LYS A 138 0.34 10.32 -18.10
C LYS A 138 -0.53 9.24 -17.45
N LEU A 139 -0.22 8.85 -16.21
CA LEU A 139 -1.04 7.89 -15.46
C LEU A 139 -2.44 8.46 -15.15
N GLN A 140 -2.52 9.76 -14.86
CA GLN A 140 -3.78 10.45 -14.60
C GLN A 140 -4.59 10.64 -15.89
N ASP A 141 -3.98 11.06 -17.00
CA ASP A 141 -4.66 11.19 -18.30
C ASP A 141 -5.18 9.83 -18.81
N ASP A 142 -4.44 8.73 -18.57
CA ASP A 142 -4.90 7.38 -18.89
C ASP A 142 -6.07 6.92 -17.98
N TYR A 143 -6.14 7.44 -16.75
CA TYR A 143 -7.21 7.18 -15.78
C TYR A 143 -8.48 8.01 -16.09
N ASP A 144 -8.31 9.32 -16.31
CA ASP A 144 -9.37 10.28 -16.64
C ASP A 144 -9.89 10.08 -18.08
N GLY A 145 -9.04 9.59 -18.98
CA GLY A 145 -9.40 9.19 -20.35
C GLY A 145 -10.42 8.04 -20.42
N ARG A 146 -10.71 7.35 -19.31
CA ARG A 146 -11.71 6.29 -19.21
C ARG A 146 -13.03 6.75 -18.57
N THR A 147 -13.18 8.00 -18.14
CA THR A 147 -14.43 8.50 -17.56
C THR A 147 -15.38 9.01 -18.64
N ASN A 148 -15.94 8.09 -19.43
CA ASN A 148 -17.02 8.35 -20.39
C ASN A 148 -18.30 8.94 -19.73
N SER A 149 -18.37 8.99 -18.39
CA SER A 149 -19.51 9.53 -17.62
C SER A 149 -19.75 11.02 -17.87
N GLU A 150 -18.70 11.84 -17.90
CA GLU A 150 -18.84 13.29 -18.06
C GLU A 150 -19.23 13.63 -19.51
N LYS A 151 -18.57 12.98 -20.48
CA LYS A 151 -18.94 13.08 -21.90
C LYS A 151 -20.38 12.63 -22.18
N LEU A 152 -20.83 11.55 -21.55
CA LEU A 152 -22.23 11.10 -21.66
C LEU A 152 -23.20 12.10 -21.04
N THR A 153 -22.84 12.73 -19.92
CA THR A 153 -23.68 13.73 -19.26
C THR A 153 -23.80 14.99 -20.10
N ASP A 154 -22.71 15.43 -20.75
CA ASP A 154 -22.72 16.56 -21.67
C ASP A 154 -23.54 16.26 -22.92
N ILE A 155 -23.38 15.08 -23.54
CA ILE A 155 -24.19 14.65 -24.69
C ILE A 155 -25.68 14.57 -24.32
N LEU A 156 -26.03 14.01 -23.16
CA LEU A 156 -27.42 13.93 -22.69
C LEU A 156 -28.04 15.32 -22.47
N ASN A 157 -27.25 16.27 -21.96
CA ASN A 157 -27.69 17.64 -21.75
C ASN A 157 -27.89 18.39 -23.07
N GLU A 158 -27.06 18.15 -24.08
CA GLU A 158 -27.24 18.70 -25.43
C GLU A 158 -28.48 18.13 -26.13
N LEU A 159 -28.67 16.80 -26.11
CA LEU A 159 -29.87 16.16 -26.67
C LEU A 159 -31.17 16.66 -26.01
N LYS A 160 -31.15 16.86 -24.69
CA LYS A 160 -32.30 17.40 -23.94
C LYS A 160 -32.58 18.89 -24.25
N LYS A 161 -31.59 19.62 -24.76
CA LYS A 161 -31.71 21.01 -25.19
C LYS A 161 -32.25 21.10 -26.61
N GLU A 162 -31.89 20.16 -27.47
CA GLU A 162 -32.39 20.04 -28.84
C GLU A 162 -33.86 19.62 -28.87
N HIS A 163 -34.26 18.64 -28.05
CA HIS A 163 -35.67 18.20 -27.92
C HIS A 163 -36.60 19.19 -27.19
N ARG A 164 -36.07 20.29 -26.64
CA ARG A 164 -36.85 21.37 -25.99
C ARG A 164 -37.07 22.59 -26.89
N LYS A 165 -36.59 22.56 -28.13
CA LYS A 165 -36.94 23.52 -29.20
C LYS A 165 -38.03 22.91 -30.09
#